data_AF-A0A3E1DJ87-F1
#
_entry.id   AF-A0A3E1DJ87-F1
#
_cell.length_a   1.000
_cell.length_b   1.000
_cell.length_c   1.000
_cell.angle_alpha   90.00
_cell.angle_beta   90.00
_cell.angle_gamma   90.00
#
_symmetry.space_group_name_H-M   'P 1'
#
loop_
_entity.id
_entity.type
_entity.pdbx_description
1 polymer ?
#
loop_
_entity_poly.entity_id
_entity_poly.type
_entity_poly.pdbx_seq_one_letter_code
_entity_poly.pdbx_strand_id
1 'polypeptide(L)'
;MNSRYVKGFIAVLVGMALNYLGDKALGVNIEVFTGISTFTFLWMIDIFLVPFVAGFVVSWIFGLGGKWLACLPPLFVRCINFVYMTYFENPSTDVDMFFQIPLAYWGPCLILVVEAANFGGIIGEVVKGVYRRPGKGNGEVNVTATQK
;
A
#
# COMPACT_ATOMS: atom_id res chain seq x y z
N MET A 1 -8.46 -25.41 -0.09
CA MET A 1 -8.22 -24.08 -0.74
C MET A 1 -6.71 -23.85 -0.83
N ASN A 2 -6.21 -23.39 -1.97
CA ASN A 2 -4.78 -23.16 -2.19
C ASN A 2 -4.24 -22.15 -1.15
N SER A 3 -3.31 -22.59 -0.29
CA SER A 3 -2.79 -21.81 0.86
C SER A 3 -2.27 -20.41 0.45
N ARG A 4 -1.78 -20.27 -0.78
CA ARG A 4 -1.31 -18.98 -1.31
C ARG A 4 -2.43 -17.95 -1.54
N TYR A 5 -3.58 -18.35 -2.07
CA TYR A 5 -4.69 -17.40 -2.30
C TYR A 5 -5.28 -16.90 -0.98
N VAL A 6 -5.39 -17.76 0.03
CA VAL A 6 -5.83 -17.38 1.37
C VAL A 6 -4.85 -16.39 2.00
N LYS A 7 -3.54 -16.63 1.90
CA LYS A 7 -2.52 -15.69 2.37
C LYS A 7 -2.58 -14.35 1.65
N GLY A 8 -2.78 -14.34 0.34
CA GLY A 8 -2.94 -13.11 -0.45
C GLY A 8 -4.18 -12.33 -0.03
N PHE A 9 -5.32 -13.00 0.11
CA PHE A 9 -6.57 -12.39 0.58
C PHE A 9 -6.42 -11.77 1.98
N ILE A 10 -5.82 -12.50 2.92
CA ILE A 10 -5.54 -11.98 4.27
C ILE A 10 -4.60 -10.78 4.19
N ALA A 11 -3.54 -10.83 3.38
CA ALA A 11 -2.60 -9.72 3.23
C ALA A 11 -3.31 -8.46 2.71
N VAL A 12 -4.19 -8.58 1.72
CA VAL A 12 -4.97 -7.45 1.21
C VAL A 12 -5.90 -6.88 2.29
N LEU A 13 -6.64 -7.74 3.01
CA LEU A 13 -7.52 -7.29 4.09
C LEU A 13 -6.75 -6.55 5.20
N VAL A 14 -5.59 -7.07 5.60
CA VAL A 14 -4.71 -6.40 6.58
C VAL A 14 -4.24 -5.05 6.04
N GLY A 15 -3.81 -4.99 4.78
CA GLY A 15 -3.42 -3.73 4.13
C GLY A 15 -4.56 -2.72 4.06
N MET A 16 -5.80 -3.18 3.82
CA MET A 16 -6.97 -2.31 3.77
C MET A 16 -7.30 -1.76 5.15
N ALA A 17 -7.25 -2.61 6.18
CA ALA A 17 -7.44 -2.20 7.56
C ALA A 17 -6.40 -1.17 8.00
N LEU A 18 -5.13 -1.35 7.62
CA LEU A 18 -4.06 -0.39 7.95
C LEU A 18 -4.28 0.97 7.29
N ASN A 19 -4.68 1.02 6.02
CA ASN A 19 -5.00 2.29 5.35
C ASN A 19 -6.20 2.98 6.03
N TYR A 20 -7.30 2.25 6.24
CA TYR A 20 -8.50 2.80 6.89
C TYR A 20 -8.24 3.31 8.31
N LEU A 21 -7.43 2.58 9.09
CA LEU A 21 -7.04 3.01 10.43
C LEU A 21 -6.09 4.21 10.38
N GLY A 22 -5.22 4.30 9.37
CA GLY A 22 -4.36 5.46 9.13
C GLY A 22 -5.20 6.72 8.88
N ASP A 23 -6.16 6.64 7.97
CA ASP A 23 -7.09 7.72 7.64
C ASP A 23 -7.83 8.18 8.91
N LYS A 24 -8.38 7.23 9.69
CA LYS A 24 -9.09 7.49 10.95
C LYS A 24 -8.19 8.10 12.04
N ALA A 25 -6.96 7.63 12.16
CA ALA A 25 -6.03 8.08 13.21
C ALA A 25 -5.49 9.49 12.92
N LEU A 26 -5.25 9.80 11.64
CA LEU A 26 -4.79 11.11 11.21
C LEU A 26 -5.95 12.11 11.09
N GLY A 27 -7.20 11.62 10.99
CA GLY A 27 -8.39 12.46 10.85
C GLY A 27 -8.40 13.22 9.52
N VAL A 28 -7.68 12.73 8.52
CA VAL A 28 -7.54 13.36 7.21
C VAL A 28 -8.38 12.57 6.21
N ASN A 29 -9.16 13.29 5.41
CA ASN A 29 -9.82 12.74 4.24
C ASN A 29 -9.12 13.31 3.00
N ILE A 30 -8.33 12.48 2.33
CA ILE A 30 -7.58 12.88 1.13
C ILE A 30 -8.54 13.25 -0.02
N GLU A 31 -9.74 12.68 -0.01
CA GLU A 31 -10.80 12.89 -1.00
C GLU A 31 -11.36 14.32 -0.96
N VAL A 32 -11.26 15.02 0.18
CA VAL A 32 -11.76 16.40 0.37
C VAL A 32 -10.70 17.45 0.00
N PHE A 33 -9.58 17.06 -0.61
CA PHE A 33 -8.53 17.98 -0.99
C PHE A 33 -9.05 19.03 -2.00
N THR A 34 -9.10 20.28 -1.59
CA THR A 34 -9.59 21.42 -2.39
C THR A 34 -8.53 22.50 -2.62
N GLY A 35 -7.29 22.31 -2.13
CA GLY A 35 -6.16 23.20 -2.41
C GLY A 35 -5.05 23.21 -1.35
N ILE A 36 -4.22 24.25 -1.36
CA ILE A 36 -3.06 24.42 -0.45
C ILE A 36 -3.49 24.50 1.03
N SER A 37 -4.71 24.96 1.31
CA SER A 37 -5.27 25.01 2.67
C SER A 37 -5.43 23.61 3.29
N THR A 38 -5.65 22.58 2.47
CA THR A 38 -5.74 21.18 2.91
C THR A 38 -4.37 20.46 2.93
N PHE A 39 -3.31 21.10 2.42
CA PHE A 39 -1.96 20.55 2.40
C PHE A 39 -1.29 20.71 3.77
N THR A 40 -1.48 19.71 4.63
CA THR A 40 -0.89 19.68 5.98
C THR A 40 0.14 18.56 6.10
N PHE A 41 0.99 18.64 7.13
CA PHE A 41 1.96 17.58 7.40
C PHE A 41 1.29 16.21 7.65
N LEU A 42 0.14 16.19 8.34
CA LEU A 42 -0.65 14.98 8.56
C LEU A 42 -1.16 14.38 7.24
N TRP A 43 -1.61 15.22 6.30
CA TRP A 43 -2.01 14.79 4.97
C TRP A 43 -0.85 14.17 4.19
N MET A 44 0.36 14.71 4.31
CA MET A 44 1.55 14.07 3.70
C MET A 44 1.85 12.70 4.31
N ILE A 45 1.74 12.55 5.64
CA ILE A 45 1.91 11.24 6.29
C ILE A 45 0.87 10.25 5.76
N ASP A 46 -0.37 10.69 5.60
CA ASP A 46 -1.46 9.85 5.14
C ASP A 46 -1.30 9.40 3.67
N ILE A 47 -0.78 10.28 2.81
CA ILE A 47 -0.54 9.95 1.40
C ILE A 47 0.70 9.10 1.17
N PHE A 48 1.76 9.30 1.96
CA PHE A 48 3.04 8.64 1.72
C PHE A 48 3.33 7.54 2.72
N LEU A 49 3.28 7.82 4.02
CA LEU A 49 3.75 6.89 5.04
C LEU A 49 2.76 5.76 5.31
N VAL A 50 1.47 6.07 5.43
CA VAL A 50 0.42 5.08 5.69
C VAL A 50 0.37 4.00 4.60
N PRO A 51 0.21 4.35 3.30
CA PRO A 51 0.19 3.35 2.23
C PRO A 51 1.53 2.63 2.09
N PHE A 52 2.65 3.30 2.33
CA PHE A 52 3.97 2.66 2.36
C PHE A 52 4.04 1.55 3.41
N VAL A 53 3.61 1.81 4.65
CA VAL A 53 3.59 0.80 5.72
C VAL A 53 2.62 -0.33 5.38
N ALA A 54 1.45 -0.01 4.85
CA ALA A 54 0.48 -1.02 4.41
C ALA A 54 1.07 -1.92 3.31
N GLY A 55 1.71 -1.35 2.29
CA GLY A 55 2.34 -2.10 1.20
C GLY A 55 3.51 -2.97 1.67
N PHE A 56 4.31 -2.46 2.61
CA PHE A 56 5.36 -3.22 3.29
C PHE A 56 4.81 -4.45 3.99
N VAL A 57 3.77 -4.29 4.82
CA VAL A 57 3.14 -5.39 5.56
C VAL A 57 2.52 -6.42 4.62
N VAL A 58 1.83 -5.99 3.56
CA VAL A 58 1.23 -6.88 2.55
C VAL A 58 2.30 -7.77 1.92
N SER A 59 3.42 -7.17 1.50
CA SER A 59 4.52 -7.90 0.88
C SER A 59 5.27 -8.79 1.87
N TRP A 60 5.38 -8.37 3.12
CA TRP A 60 5.90 -9.20 4.20
C TRP A 60 5.04 -10.44 4.44
N ILE A 61 3.72 -10.34 4.36
CA ILE A 61 2.82 -11.49 4.55
C ILE A 61 2.87 -12.41 3.32
N PHE A 62 2.74 -11.85 2.11
CA PHE A 62 2.60 -12.63 0.87
C PHE A 62 3.93 -13.21 0.35
N GLY A 63 5.00 -12.41 0.32
CA GLY A 63 6.30 -12.79 -0.25
C GLY A 63 6.41 -12.50 -1.74
N LEU A 64 6.85 -13.48 -2.54
CA LEU A 64 7.13 -13.30 -3.97
C LEU A 64 5.88 -12.83 -4.73
N GLY A 65 5.92 -11.61 -5.27
CA GLY A 65 4.80 -10.97 -5.98
C GLY A 65 3.94 -10.06 -5.09
N GLY A 66 4.34 -9.85 -3.84
CA GLY A 66 3.70 -8.95 -2.89
C GLY A 66 3.65 -7.51 -3.36
N LYS A 67 4.62 -7.04 -4.15
CA LYS A 67 4.63 -5.67 -4.69
C LYS A 67 3.40 -5.33 -5.52
N TRP A 68 2.92 -6.28 -6.31
CA TRP A 68 1.70 -6.11 -7.12
C TRP A 68 0.45 -6.16 -6.24
N LEU A 69 0.45 -7.00 -5.21
CA LEU A 69 -0.63 -7.09 -4.24
C LEU A 69 -0.71 -5.84 -3.34
N ALA A 70 0.42 -5.19 -3.06
CA ALA A 70 0.53 -4.01 -2.20
C ALA A 70 -0.22 -2.79 -2.76
N CYS A 71 -0.41 -2.72 -4.08
CA CYS A 71 -1.19 -1.65 -4.73
C CYS A 71 -2.70 -1.77 -4.49
N LEU A 72 -3.21 -2.99 -4.27
CA LEU A 72 -4.65 -3.24 -4.15
C LEU A 72 -5.28 -2.62 -2.88
N PRO A 73 -4.69 -2.76 -1.68
CA PRO A 73 -5.28 -2.17 -0.48
C PRO A 73 -5.58 -0.67 -0.55
N PRO A 74 -4.61 0.21 -0.89
CA PRO A 74 -4.91 1.64 -0.97
C PRO A 74 -5.90 1.95 -2.09
N LEU A 75 -5.80 1.26 -3.23
CA LEU A 75 -6.74 1.43 -4.34
C LEU A 75 -8.18 1.15 -3.90
N PHE A 76 -8.42 0.02 -3.23
CA PHE A 76 -9.76 -0.33 -2.76
C PHE A 76 -10.27 0.64 -1.70
N VAL A 77 -9.45 0.99 -0.71
CA VAL A 77 -9.88 1.91 0.36
C VAL A 77 -10.26 3.28 -0.21
N ARG A 78 -9.44 3.85 -1.10
CA ARG A 78 -9.71 5.16 -1.70
C ARG A 78 -10.93 5.13 -2.63
N CYS A 79 -11.13 4.07 -3.42
CA CYS A 79 -12.33 3.94 -4.25
C CYS A 79 -13.60 3.78 -3.41
N ILE A 80 -13.55 2.99 -2.33
CA ILE A 80 -14.69 2.82 -1.41
C ILE A 80 -15.02 4.15 -0.73
N ASN A 81 -14.01 4.87 -0.23
CA ASN A 81 -14.21 6.13 0.46
C ASN A 81 -14.74 7.22 -0.49
N PHE A 82 -14.24 7.26 -1.72
CA PHE A 82 -14.77 8.14 -2.77
C PHE A 82 -16.27 7.89 -3.02
N VAL A 83 -16.68 6.63 -3.18
CA VAL A 83 -18.10 6.25 -3.34
C VAL A 83 -18.90 6.61 -2.08
N TYR A 84 -18.36 6.35 -0.89
CA TYR A 84 -19.03 6.66 0.37
C TYR A 84 -19.31 8.17 0.50
N MET A 85 -18.30 9.01 0.28
CA MET A 85 -18.46 10.46 0.33
C MET A 85 -19.44 10.97 -0.72
N THR A 86 -19.39 10.41 -1.93
CA THR A 86 -20.27 10.83 -3.04
C THR A 86 -21.74 10.53 -2.76
N TYR A 87 -22.06 9.35 -2.21
CA TYR A 87 -23.45 8.89 -2.10
C TYR A 87 -24.08 9.04 -0.71
N PHE A 88 -23.28 9.11 0.36
CA PHE A 88 -23.80 9.06 1.74
C PHE A 88 -23.52 10.32 2.56
N GLU A 89 -22.41 11.03 2.31
CA GLU A 89 -22.06 12.23 3.09
C GLU A 89 -22.41 13.55 2.37
N ASN A 90 -22.58 13.54 1.05
CA ASN A 90 -22.89 14.75 0.28
C ASN A 90 -24.40 14.87 0.00
N PRO A 91 -25.13 15.83 0.60
CA PRO A 91 -26.57 16.01 0.41
C PRO A 91 -26.94 16.75 -0.89
N SER A 92 -25.96 17.26 -1.64
CA SER A 92 -26.20 18.03 -2.86
C SER A 92 -26.39 17.11 -4.08
N THR A 93 -27.61 16.71 -4.37
CA THR A 93 -27.93 15.91 -5.58
C THR A 93 -27.86 16.69 -6.91
N ASP A 94 -27.58 17.99 -6.88
CA ASP A 94 -27.79 18.91 -8.03
C ASP A 94 -26.53 19.30 -8.81
N VAL A 95 -25.33 18.86 -8.40
CA VAL A 95 -24.07 19.16 -9.11
C VAL A 95 -23.40 17.87 -9.56
N ASP A 96 -22.96 17.82 -10.81
CA ASP A 96 -22.29 16.64 -11.40
C ASP A 96 -21.13 16.17 -10.50
N MET A 97 -21.01 14.84 -10.32
CA MET A 97 -19.97 14.21 -9.48
C MET A 97 -18.56 14.74 -9.75
N PHE A 98 -18.28 15.10 -11.01
CA PHE A 98 -17.00 15.66 -11.45
C PHE A 98 -16.59 16.95 -10.74
N PHE A 99 -17.55 17.73 -10.25
CA PHE A 99 -17.32 19.03 -9.60
C PHE A 99 -17.47 18.97 -8.07
N GLN A 100 -18.07 17.91 -7.51
CA GLN A 100 -18.30 17.78 -6.07
C GLN A 100 -17.08 17.30 -5.30
N ILE A 101 -16.52 16.18 -5.73
CA ILE A 101 -15.21 15.73 -5.30
C ILE A 101 -14.30 16.12 -6.44
N PRO A 102 -13.28 16.97 -6.23
CA PRO A 102 -12.46 17.44 -7.33
C PRO A 102 -11.65 16.26 -7.89
N LEU A 103 -12.23 15.57 -8.87
CA LEU A 103 -11.71 14.35 -9.48
C LEU A 103 -10.34 14.60 -10.11
N ALA A 104 -10.13 15.84 -10.58
CA ALA A 104 -8.88 16.36 -11.08
C ALA A 104 -7.73 16.27 -10.04
N TYR A 105 -8.02 16.42 -8.75
CA TYR A 105 -7.05 16.26 -7.67
C TYR A 105 -7.03 14.85 -7.09
N TRP A 106 -8.18 14.18 -7.03
CA TRP A 106 -8.29 12.82 -6.49
C TRP A 106 -7.47 11.81 -7.30
N GLY A 107 -7.53 11.87 -8.65
CA GLY A 107 -6.78 10.94 -9.52
C GLY A 107 -5.26 10.95 -9.26
N PRO A 108 -4.59 12.11 -9.30
CA PRO A 108 -3.18 12.23 -8.91
C PRO A 108 -2.88 11.78 -7.48
N CYS A 109 -3.76 12.09 -6.51
CA CYS A 109 -3.58 11.63 -5.13
C CYS A 109 -3.64 10.10 -5.04
N LEU A 110 -4.58 9.46 -5.75
CA LEU A 110 -4.69 8.01 -5.82
C LEU A 110 -3.42 7.37 -6.40
N ILE A 111 -2.86 7.96 -7.46
CA ILE A 111 -1.59 7.49 -8.05
C ILE A 111 -0.46 7.57 -7.01
N LEU A 112 -0.34 8.70 -6.29
CA LEU A 112 0.69 8.86 -5.26
C LEU A 112 0.58 7.83 -4.14
N VAL A 113 -0.63 7.59 -3.64
CA VAL A 113 -0.89 6.60 -2.59
C VAL A 113 -0.56 5.19 -3.09
N VAL A 114 -0.94 4.84 -4.32
CA VAL A 114 -0.63 3.53 -4.93
C VAL A 114 0.88 3.36 -5.11
N GLU A 115 1.59 4.37 -5.61
CA GLU A 115 3.05 4.30 -5.79
C GLU A 115 3.78 4.24 -4.43
N ALA A 116 3.32 4.99 -3.43
CA ALA A 116 3.86 4.90 -2.07
C ALA A 116 3.74 3.48 -1.49
N ALA A 117 2.59 2.82 -1.69
CA ALA A 117 2.41 1.43 -1.31
C ALA A 117 3.27 0.45 -2.13
N ASN A 118 3.46 0.73 -3.43
CA ASN A 118 4.35 -0.06 -4.29
C ASN A 118 5.79 -0.02 -3.78
N PHE A 119 6.32 1.16 -3.42
CA PHE A 119 7.64 1.29 -2.80
C PHE A 119 7.75 0.51 -1.49
N GLY A 120 6.74 0.62 -0.63
CA GLY A 120 6.67 -0.18 0.60
C GLY A 120 6.68 -1.68 0.30
N GLY A 121 5.94 -2.12 -0.71
CA GLY A 121 5.87 -3.50 -1.14
C GLY A 121 7.20 -4.05 -1.66
N ILE A 122 7.91 -3.28 -2.48
CA ILE A 122 9.25 -3.65 -2.97
C ILE A 122 10.21 -3.85 -1.78
N ILE A 123 10.21 -2.92 -0.81
CA ILE A 123 11.06 -3.04 0.38
C ILE A 123 10.66 -4.26 1.22
N GLY A 124 9.36 -4.51 1.38
CA GLY A 124 8.85 -5.68 2.10
C GLY A 124 9.30 -7.00 1.46
N GLU A 125 9.31 -7.09 0.13
CA GLU A 125 9.84 -8.26 -0.58
C GLU A 125 11.36 -8.44 -0.37
N VAL A 126 12.12 -7.33 -0.41
CA VAL A 126 13.57 -7.35 -0.20
C VAL A 126 13.91 -7.82 1.21
N VAL A 127 13.25 -7.27 2.24
CA VAL A 127 13.52 -7.63 3.64
C VAL A 127 13.14 -9.09 3.93
N LYS A 128 12.06 -9.59 3.32
CA LYS A 128 11.68 -11.00 3.43
C LYS A 128 12.67 -11.95 2.74
N GLY A 129 13.64 -11.43 2.00
CA GLY A 129 14.68 -12.23 1.34
C GLY A 129 14.18 -12.97 0.10
N VAL A 130 13.10 -12.48 -0.52
CA VAL A 130 12.51 -13.08 -1.73
C VAL A 130 13.51 -13.14 -2.89
N TYR A 131 14.40 -12.15 -3.00
CA TYR A 131 15.42 -12.07 -4.04
C TYR A 131 16.71 -12.84 -3.70
N ARG A 132 16.78 -13.52 -2.54
CA ARG A 132 17.98 -14.27 -2.13
C ARG A 132 18.12 -15.54 -2.98
N ARG A 133 19.17 -15.61 -3.80
CA ARG A 133 19.50 -16.81 -4.59
C ARG A 133 19.72 -18.02 -3.66
N PRO A 134 19.16 -19.20 -3.95
CA PRO A 134 19.57 -20.44 -3.30
C PRO A 134 20.93 -20.83 -3.88
N GLY A 135 22.02 -20.41 -3.23
CA GLY A 135 23.35 -20.77 -3.69
C GLY A 135 24.43 -19.76 -3.34
N LYS A 136 24.87 -19.78 -2.09
CA LYS A 136 26.30 -19.74 -1.79
C LYS A 136 26.51 -20.76 -0.69
N GLY A 137 26.71 -22.01 -1.10
CA GLY A 137 27.19 -23.03 -0.21
C GLY A 137 28.47 -22.54 0.44
N ASN A 138 28.56 -22.67 1.75
CA ASN A 138 29.84 -22.71 2.45
C ASN A 138 30.60 -23.90 1.86
N GLY A 139 31.37 -23.66 0.80
CA GLY A 139 32.53 -24.49 0.49
C GLY A 139 33.55 -24.20 1.57
N GLU A 140 33.40 -24.85 2.73
CA GLU A 140 34.53 -25.12 3.59
C GLU A 140 35.47 -26.01 2.78
N VAL A 141 36.45 -25.36 2.16
CA VAL A 141 37.60 -25.99 1.54
C VAL A 141 38.33 -26.72 2.67
N ASN A 142 38.03 -28.00 2.86
CA ASN A 142 38.88 -28.89 3.61
C ASN A 142 40.19 -29.02 2.85
N VAL A 143 41.17 -28.21 3.24
CA VAL A 143 42.56 -28.35 2.83
C VAL A 143 43.08 -29.63 3.47
N THR A 144 42.93 -30.76 2.78
CA THR A 144 43.71 -31.96 3.05
C THR A 144 45.16 -31.65 2.70
N ALA A 145 45.92 -31.21 3.72
CA ALA A 145 47.36 -31.11 3.65
C ALA A 145 47.92 -32.49 3.29
N THR A 146 48.47 -32.60 2.10
CA THR A 146 49.24 -33.75 1.65
C THR A 146 50.58 -33.71 2.39
N GLN A 147 50.76 -34.57 3.39
CA GLN A 147 52.10 -34.87 3.90
C GLN A 147 52.79 -35.82 2.92
N LYS A 148 53.93 -35.38 2.38
CA LYS A 148 54.98 -36.22 1.83
C LYS A 148 56.08 -36.36 2.88
#